data_AF-A0A2G6DVY7-F1
#
_entry.id   AF-A0A2G6DVY7-F1
#
_cell.length_a   1.000
_cell.length_b   1.000
_cell.length_c   1.000
_cell.angle_alpha   90.00
_cell.angle_beta   90.00
_cell.angle_gamma   90.00
#
_symmetry.space_group_name_H-M   'P 1'
#
loop_
_entity.id
_entity.type
_entity.pdbx_description
1 polymer ?
#
loop_
_entity_poly.entity_id
_entity_poly.type
_entity_poly.pdbx_seq_one_letter_code
_entity_poly.pdbx_strand_id
1 'polypeptide(L)'
;MVDADVPESVPVTPDAVLQRCSDISRDLGESMAGTACQTPGVLLLEHAGPWPLEALACLPHHTRSVLENACQQATLLPALIRRHLAAPGSVYQPMLIMWVPDEGGMLAGRRLEAQDDLEDIDLVESAELLRDGEIPGGWQQLPYLIAVCAHGRRDACCAELGRELAGALLVHEPQLVWEVSALGPQRFGAGALALPQGVMYGRLGPQDAAGLVEATRANQLLVANMRGRHGQTPATQAAEIEVRTTSGCTDNDQVILLDELTIPVDPARERTVTEWEVGGSPWTVVVDRLPDPLPPRMLSCHATTPEQSEAFSVVSVHHGQPGSSQQEWDERHGAGHLGEPDPTVLAEVEGLRPGRAIDLACGTGRHAVWLAEHGWQVDAVDFSVTAVETLRGYAREKGLSIAAEIADLTEWSPTRPSYDLIVISFVHLPALFQRALKWLAPQGRIVLVGHAQRNLSEGVGGPTDPRMLHDPVALAAMATGARLRVLQATEKERQTDDGIAIDAVLVATKPATLDQPVVTGPQ
;
A
#
# COMPACT_ATOMS: atom_id res chain seq x y z
N MET A 1 -1.30 -12.32 45.32
CA MET A 1 -0.53 -11.14 45.75
C MET A 1 0.93 -11.43 45.47
N VAL A 2 1.36 -11.09 44.27
CA VAL A 2 2.77 -11.02 43.90
C VAL A 2 2.85 -9.72 43.12
N ASP A 3 3.21 -8.64 43.80
CA ASP A 3 3.44 -7.33 43.18
C ASP A 3 4.66 -7.45 42.26
N ALA A 4 4.47 -7.11 40.99
CA ALA A 4 5.57 -6.91 40.06
C ALA A 4 6.04 -5.47 40.22
N ASP A 5 7.29 -5.31 40.65
CA ASP A 5 8.00 -4.04 40.75
C ASP A 5 7.93 -3.27 39.42
N VAL A 6 7.22 -2.14 39.43
CA VAL A 6 7.38 -1.07 38.44
C VAL A 6 8.71 -0.39 38.76
N PRO A 7 9.67 -0.26 37.83
CA PRO A 7 10.91 0.44 38.13
C PRO A 7 10.61 1.91 38.43
N GLU A 8 10.92 2.31 39.67
CA GLU A 8 10.85 3.69 40.14
C GLU A 8 11.67 4.62 39.24
N SER A 9 11.13 5.83 39.02
CA SER A 9 11.67 6.87 38.17
C SER A 9 13.16 7.11 38.41
N VAL A 10 13.94 6.96 37.34
CA VAL A 10 15.38 7.27 37.30
C VAL A 10 15.59 8.73 37.73
N PRO A 11 16.41 9.02 38.75
CA PRO A 11 16.66 10.39 39.21
C PRO A 11 17.46 11.15 38.15
N VAL A 12 16.88 12.24 37.65
CA VAL A 12 17.54 13.20 36.75
C VAL A 12 18.64 13.92 37.53
N THR A 13 19.90 13.59 37.23
CA THR A 13 21.06 14.31 37.77
C THR A 13 21.35 15.56 36.93
N PRO A 14 21.91 16.65 37.50
CA PRO A 14 22.11 17.93 36.81
C PRO A 14 23.18 17.92 35.70
N ASP A 15 23.84 16.78 35.47
CA ASP A 15 24.85 16.57 34.41
C ASP A 15 24.31 15.72 33.24
N ALA A 16 22.98 15.60 33.10
CA ALA A 16 22.36 15.04 31.91
C ALA A 16 22.77 15.88 30.68
N VAL A 17 23.79 15.41 29.94
CA VAL A 17 23.96 15.73 28.53
C VAL A 17 22.56 15.63 27.92
N LEU A 18 22.03 16.74 27.38
CA LEU A 18 20.76 16.76 26.66
C LEU A 18 20.86 15.72 25.53
N GLN A 19 20.41 14.50 25.81
CA GLN A 19 20.55 13.35 24.94
C GLN A 19 19.83 13.72 23.63
N ARG A 20 20.55 13.63 22.51
CA ARG A 20 20.00 14.03 21.22
C ARG A 20 18.85 13.09 20.85
N CYS A 21 17.82 13.60 20.18
CA CYS A 21 16.72 12.74 19.73
C CYS A 21 17.22 11.61 18.80
N SER A 22 18.31 11.84 18.05
CA SER A 22 19.00 10.82 17.25
C SER A 22 19.59 9.69 18.07
N ASP A 23 20.17 10.00 19.23
CA ASP A 23 20.83 9.03 20.09
C ASP A 23 19.77 8.18 20.78
N ILE A 24 18.72 8.82 21.31
CA ILE A 24 17.56 8.13 21.90
C ILE A 24 16.94 7.16 20.88
N SER A 25 16.71 7.60 19.64
CA SER A 25 16.15 6.74 18.59
C SER A 25 17.05 5.53 18.30
N ARG A 26 18.36 5.73 18.28
CA ARG A 26 19.35 4.66 18.03
C ARG A 26 19.43 3.67 19.19
N ASP A 27 19.47 4.18 20.42
CA ASP A 27 19.55 3.37 21.64
C ASP A 27 18.31 2.48 21.81
N LEU A 28 17.14 2.95 21.36
CA LEU A 28 15.89 2.19 21.36
C LEU A 28 15.74 1.21 20.18
N GLY A 29 16.69 1.18 19.25
CA GLY A 29 16.59 0.33 18.05
C GLY A 29 15.37 0.69 17.17
N GLU A 30 14.96 1.96 17.18
CA GLU A 30 13.74 2.39 16.51
C GLU A 30 13.79 2.13 14.99
N SER A 31 12.67 1.69 14.41
CA SER A 31 12.54 1.56 12.96
C SER A 31 12.41 2.93 12.28
N MET A 32 13.09 3.06 11.14
CA MET A 32 12.99 4.23 10.26
C MET A 32 11.84 4.11 9.25
N ALA A 33 11.36 2.90 8.99
CA ALA A 33 10.39 2.61 7.95
C ALA A 33 9.05 3.28 8.24
N GLY A 34 8.46 3.93 7.23
CA GLY A 34 7.18 4.63 7.38
C GLY A 34 7.27 6.02 8.00
N THR A 35 8.45 6.64 8.01
CA THR A 35 8.67 7.92 8.71
C THR A 35 9.02 9.09 7.80
N ALA A 36 8.90 8.92 6.48
CA ALA A 36 9.04 10.02 5.53
C ALA A 36 7.79 10.91 5.52
N CYS A 37 7.95 12.15 5.06
CA CYS A 37 6.87 13.13 5.00
C CYS A 37 5.79 12.68 4.01
N GLN A 38 4.52 12.74 4.39
CA GLN A 38 3.40 12.35 3.53
C GLN A 38 2.97 13.46 2.56
N THR A 39 3.58 14.64 2.63
CA THR A 39 3.30 15.72 1.67
C THR A 39 3.88 15.36 0.30
N PRO A 40 3.06 15.32 -0.78
CA PRO A 40 3.46 14.76 -2.08
C PRO A 40 4.67 15.41 -2.74
N GLY A 41 4.84 16.73 -2.64
CA GLY A 41 5.94 17.45 -3.28
C GLY A 41 6.68 18.37 -2.32
N VAL A 42 7.74 19.02 -2.82
CA VAL A 42 8.51 20.01 -2.06
C VAL A 42 8.74 21.28 -2.87
N LEU A 43 8.73 22.43 -2.18
CA LEU A 43 9.11 23.73 -2.72
C LEU A 43 10.22 24.32 -1.86
N LEU A 44 11.40 24.50 -2.46
CA LEU A 44 12.63 24.86 -1.78
C LEU A 44 13.06 26.27 -2.21
N LEU A 45 13.22 27.18 -1.26
CA LEU A 45 13.69 28.54 -1.51
C LEU A 45 15.09 28.75 -0.91
N GLU A 46 16.04 29.19 -1.72
CA GLU A 46 17.39 29.51 -1.26
C GLU A 46 17.39 30.73 -0.34
N HIS A 47 17.87 30.55 0.90
CA HIS A 47 18.04 31.59 1.90
C HIS A 47 19.27 31.29 2.78
N ALA A 48 20.38 32.02 2.56
CA ALA A 48 21.64 31.84 3.29
C ALA A 48 21.65 32.41 4.72
N GLY A 49 20.57 33.06 5.14
CA GLY A 49 20.44 33.60 6.50
C GLY A 49 20.29 32.51 7.58
N PRO A 50 20.34 32.91 8.86
CA PRO A 50 20.08 32.00 9.96
C PRO A 50 18.60 31.59 9.99
N TRP A 51 18.34 30.29 10.17
CA TRP A 51 16.97 29.79 10.31
C TRP A 51 16.55 29.78 11.80
N PRO A 52 15.50 30.51 12.20
CA PRO A 52 14.90 30.40 13.53
C PRO A 52 14.19 29.05 13.69
N LEU A 53 13.57 28.77 14.85
CA LEU A 53 12.87 27.50 15.11
C LEU A 53 11.86 27.17 14.01
N GLU A 54 11.00 28.14 13.67
CA GLU A 54 10.13 28.12 12.49
C GLU A 54 10.87 28.74 11.31
N ALA A 55 11.49 27.93 10.45
CA ALA A 55 12.46 28.41 9.44
C ALA A 55 11.91 29.55 8.57
N LEU A 56 10.68 29.43 8.08
CA LEU A 56 10.06 30.42 7.19
C LEU A 56 9.83 31.80 7.85
N ALA A 57 9.90 31.89 9.19
CA ALA A 57 9.74 33.14 9.91
C ALA A 57 10.89 34.14 9.69
N CYS A 58 12.01 33.72 9.08
CA CYS A 58 13.06 34.64 8.66
C CYS A 58 12.78 35.37 7.34
N LEU A 59 11.75 34.96 6.59
CA LEU A 59 11.34 35.63 5.35
C LEU A 59 10.50 36.88 5.64
N PRO A 60 10.50 37.88 4.74
CA PRO A 60 9.52 38.95 4.78
C PRO A 60 8.09 38.40 4.79
N HIS A 61 7.17 39.09 5.47
CA HIS A 61 5.81 38.61 5.66
C HIS A 61 5.11 38.27 4.33
N HIS A 62 5.24 39.13 3.31
CA HIS A 62 4.58 38.90 2.02
C HIS A 62 5.15 37.65 1.32
N THR A 63 6.48 37.52 1.23
CA THR A 63 7.18 36.38 0.62
C THR A 63 6.77 35.07 1.28
N ARG A 64 6.72 35.06 2.62
CA ARG A 64 6.27 33.91 3.40
C ARG A 64 4.83 33.54 3.04
N SER A 65 3.91 34.52 3.03
CA SER A 65 2.51 34.28 2.73
C SER A 65 2.28 33.75 1.32
N VAL A 66 3.00 34.26 0.31
CA VAL A 66 2.93 33.74 -1.07
C VAL A 66 3.37 32.28 -1.10
N LEU A 67 4.52 31.96 -0.50
CA LEU A 67 5.07 30.60 -0.46
C LEU A 67 4.13 29.62 0.26
N GLU A 68 3.64 29.97 1.45
CA GLU A 68 2.75 29.13 2.26
C GLU A 68 1.41 28.88 1.54
N ASN A 69 0.80 29.92 0.97
CA ASN A 69 -0.46 29.79 0.25
C ASN A 69 -0.33 28.91 -1.00
N ALA A 70 0.75 29.09 -1.77
CA ALA A 70 1.01 28.27 -2.95
C ALA A 70 1.25 26.81 -2.56
N CYS A 71 2.06 26.56 -1.53
CA CYS A 71 2.33 25.22 -1.03
C CYS A 71 1.06 24.52 -0.51
N GLN A 72 0.18 25.25 0.17
CA GLN A 72 -1.10 24.70 0.63
C GLN A 72 -1.99 24.29 -0.54
N GLN A 73 -2.13 25.15 -1.55
CA GLN A 73 -2.97 24.87 -2.73
C GLN A 73 -2.39 23.74 -3.59
N ALA A 74 -1.08 23.76 -3.80
CA ALA A 74 -0.36 22.78 -4.60
C ALA A 74 0.10 21.56 -3.79
N THR A 75 -0.28 21.38 -2.53
CA THR A 75 0.12 20.23 -1.69
C THR A 75 1.64 19.97 -1.66
N LEU A 76 2.43 21.05 -1.53
CA LEU A 76 3.89 21.01 -1.43
C LEU A 76 4.34 21.30 0.00
N LEU A 77 5.48 20.71 0.39
CA LEU A 77 6.17 21.05 1.64
C LEU A 77 7.12 22.25 1.39
N PRO A 78 6.89 23.42 1.99
CA PRO A 78 7.83 24.53 1.90
C PRO A 78 9.05 24.29 2.78
N ALA A 79 10.25 24.52 2.25
CA ALA A 79 11.48 24.54 3.03
C ALA A 79 12.49 25.56 2.50
N LEU A 80 13.40 26.00 3.36
CA LEU A 80 14.52 26.84 2.98
C LEU A 80 15.74 25.96 2.70
N ILE A 81 16.50 26.31 1.67
CA ILE A 81 17.77 25.68 1.36
C ILE A 81 18.91 26.69 1.41
N ARG A 82 20.13 26.21 1.61
CA ARG A 82 21.34 27.03 1.42
C ARG A 82 22.50 26.16 0.98
N ARG A 83 23.46 26.77 0.28
CA ARG A 83 24.73 26.10 0.01
C ARG A 83 25.49 25.88 1.32
N HIS A 84 26.07 24.71 1.48
CA HIS A 84 26.91 24.41 2.63
C HIS A 84 28.08 25.40 2.71
N LEU A 85 28.36 25.92 3.90
CA LEU A 85 29.35 26.99 4.17
C LEU A 85 29.07 28.36 3.50
N ALA A 86 27.87 28.62 2.98
CA ALA A 86 27.50 29.95 2.50
C ALA A 86 27.55 30.99 3.62
N ALA A 87 28.12 32.17 3.34
CA ALA A 87 28.10 33.28 4.27
C ALA A 87 26.71 33.96 4.26
N PRO A 88 26.21 34.47 5.40
CA PRO A 88 24.97 35.25 5.40
C PRO A 88 25.05 36.42 4.42
N GLY A 89 24.03 36.56 3.57
CA GLY A 89 23.98 37.60 2.55
C GLY A 89 24.83 37.34 1.30
N SER A 90 25.41 36.14 1.13
CA SER A 90 26.20 35.79 -0.06
C SER A 90 25.37 35.34 -1.27
N VAL A 91 24.03 35.33 -1.16
CA VAL A 91 23.13 34.88 -2.23
C VAL A 91 22.75 36.09 -3.07
N TYR A 92 23.36 36.17 -4.24
CA TYR A 92 22.93 37.03 -5.33
C TYR A 92 22.18 36.13 -6.30
N GLN A 93 20.89 36.39 -6.52
CA GLN A 93 19.96 35.55 -7.29
C GLN A 93 19.63 34.19 -6.64
N PRO A 94 18.64 34.14 -5.73
CA PRO A 94 18.27 32.91 -5.04
C PRO A 94 17.67 31.88 -6.00
N MET A 95 17.98 30.60 -5.77
CA MET A 95 17.32 29.48 -6.43
C MET A 95 15.97 29.16 -5.77
N LEU A 96 14.94 29.06 -6.60
CA LEU A 96 13.69 28.37 -6.29
C LEU A 96 13.74 26.98 -6.92
N ILE A 97 13.46 25.93 -6.16
CA ILE A 97 13.48 24.56 -6.67
C ILE A 97 12.17 23.88 -6.28
N MET A 98 11.54 23.22 -7.23
CA MET A 98 10.29 22.49 -7.04
C MET A 98 10.47 21.03 -7.47
N TRP A 99 9.92 20.13 -6.67
CA TRP A 99 9.78 18.73 -7.04
C TRP A 99 8.35 18.26 -6.81
N VAL A 100 7.83 17.53 -7.80
CA VAL A 100 6.52 16.87 -7.77
C VAL A 100 6.67 15.40 -8.16
N PRO A 101 5.88 14.48 -7.56
CA PRO A 101 6.10 13.03 -7.62
C PRO A 101 5.52 12.35 -8.89
N ASP A 102 5.39 13.04 -10.02
CA ASP A 102 4.88 12.46 -11.29
C ASP A 102 5.77 11.30 -11.82
N GLU A 103 5.42 10.61 -12.92
CA GLU A 103 6.22 9.49 -13.48
C GLU A 103 7.73 9.81 -13.56
N GLY A 104 8.52 9.24 -12.65
CA GLY A 104 9.97 9.48 -12.52
C GLY A 104 10.40 10.71 -11.67
N GLY A 105 9.45 11.55 -11.25
CA GLY A 105 9.63 12.73 -10.41
C GLY A 105 10.17 13.93 -11.19
N MET A 106 9.36 14.98 -11.35
CA MET A 106 9.78 16.19 -12.06
C MET A 106 10.46 17.17 -11.10
N LEU A 107 11.76 17.40 -11.31
CA LEU A 107 12.59 18.32 -10.55
C LEU A 107 13.01 19.51 -11.43
N ALA A 108 12.60 20.71 -11.04
CA ALA A 108 12.93 21.93 -11.77
C ALA A 108 13.39 23.06 -10.84
N GLY A 109 14.25 23.93 -11.36
CA GLY A 109 14.75 25.10 -10.67
C GLY A 109 14.58 26.38 -11.50
N ARG A 110 14.35 27.50 -10.81
CA ARG A 110 14.29 28.84 -11.37
C ARG A 110 15.18 29.77 -10.57
N ARG A 111 15.97 30.60 -11.26
CA ARG A 111 16.69 31.71 -10.64
C ARG A 111 15.78 32.91 -10.50
N LEU A 112 15.82 33.54 -9.34
CA LEU A 112 15.14 34.81 -9.07
C LEU A 112 16.16 35.94 -9.09
N GLU A 113 15.75 37.20 -9.32
CA GLU A 113 16.67 38.34 -9.13
C GLU A 113 16.76 38.70 -7.64
N ALA A 114 15.64 38.63 -6.93
CA ALA A 114 15.49 38.76 -5.49
C ALA A 114 14.48 37.75 -4.92
N GLN A 115 14.52 37.51 -3.60
CA GLN A 115 13.53 36.62 -2.94
C GLN A 115 12.09 37.14 -3.05
N ASP A 116 11.91 38.45 -3.19
CA ASP A 116 10.61 39.10 -3.25
C ASP A 116 9.92 38.93 -4.62
N ASP A 117 10.66 38.55 -5.67
CA ASP A 117 10.12 38.29 -7.03
C ASP A 117 9.23 37.04 -7.10
N LEU A 118 9.06 36.32 -5.98
CA LEU A 118 8.15 35.18 -5.89
C LEU A 118 6.70 35.56 -6.20
N GLU A 119 6.31 36.82 -6.00
CA GLU A 119 4.96 37.32 -6.31
C GLU A 119 4.64 37.35 -7.80
N ASP A 120 5.67 37.42 -8.66
CA ASP A 120 5.51 37.44 -10.12
C ASP A 120 5.43 36.04 -10.73
N ILE A 121 5.42 34.99 -9.88
CA ILE A 121 5.44 33.59 -10.30
C ILE A 121 4.14 32.93 -9.84
N ASP A 122 3.36 32.41 -10.79
CA ASP A 122 2.28 31.50 -10.45
C ASP A 122 2.86 30.13 -10.08
N LEU A 123 3.09 29.96 -8.78
CA LEU A 123 3.66 28.73 -8.22
C LEU A 123 2.69 27.54 -8.29
N VAL A 124 1.38 27.81 -8.32
CA VAL A 124 0.36 26.75 -8.42
C VAL A 124 0.31 26.23 -9.85
N GLU A 125 0.21 27.12 -10.84
CA GLU A 125 0.30 26.76 -12.25
C GLU A 125 1.65 26.09 -12.58
N SER A 126 2.75 26.58 -12.00
CA SER A 126 4.06 25.95 -12.17
C SER A 126 4.09 24.50 -11.65
N ALA A 127 3.41 24.22 -10.53
CA ALA A 127 3.32 22.87 -9.98
C ALA A 127 2.40 21.96 -10.81
N GLU A 128 1.33 22.51 -11.39
CA GLU A 128 0.44 21.79 -12.32
C GLU A 128 1.18 21.40 -13.60
N LEU A 129 1.86 22.35 -14.24
CA LEU A 129 2.67 22.09 -15.44
C LEU A 129 3.74 21.02 -15.19
N LEU A 130 4.43 21.07 -14.04
CA LEU A 130 5.43 20.05 -13.70
C LEU A 130 4.80 18.67 -13.47
N ARG A 131 3.56 18.58 -12.99
CA ARG A 131 2.83 17.30 -12.88
C ARG A 131 2.37 16.77 -14.23
N ASP A 132 2.21 17.65 -15.22
CA ASP A 132 1.88 17.27 -16.59
C ASP A 132 3.15 16.96 -17.42
N GLY A 133 4.33 16.93 -16.78
CA GLY A 133 5.60 16.68 -17.45
C GLY A 133 6.18 17.88 -18.21
N GLU A 134 5.63 19.08 -18.01
CA GLU A 134 6.04 20.31 -18.70
C GLU A 134 6.92 21.20 -17.81
N ILE A 135 7.98 21.77 -18.38
CA ILE A 135 8.83 22.74 -17.67
C ILE A 135 8.23 24.14 -17.80
N PRO A 136 7.81 24.80 -16.71
CA PRO A 136 7.18 26.11 -16.80
C PRO A 136 8.16 27.19 -17.31
N GLY A 137 7.63 28.27 -17.87
CA GLY A 137 8.43 29.37 -18.40
C GLY A 137 9.40 29.95 -17.36
N GLY A 138 10.69 30.03 -17.72
CA GLY A 138 11.74 30.53 -16.83
C GLY A 138 12.30 29.51 -15.84
N TRP A 139 11.76 28.29 -15.81
CA TRP A 139 12.32 27.15 -15.07
C TRP A 139 13.25 26.32 -15.96
N GLN A 140 14.11 25.53 -15.31
CA GLN A 140 15.02 24.60 -15.95
C GLN A 140 14.95 23.27 -15.21
N GLN A 141 14.91 22.16 -15.96
CA GLN A 141 15.00 20.84 -15.37
C GLN A 141 16.35 20.66 -14.68
N LEU A 142 16.34 20.14 -13.46
CA LEU A 142 17.55 19.78 -12.72
C LEU A 142 17.73 18.27 -12.77
N PRO A 143 18.97 17.76 -12.90
CA PRO A 143 19.20 16.32 -13.03
C PRO A 143 18.91 15.56 -11.73
N TYR A 144 19.37 16.10 -10.60
CA TYR A 144 19.13 15.57 -9.25
C TYR A 144 19.59 16.59 -8.20
N LEU A 145 19.19 16.42 -6.94
CA LEU A 145 19.77 17.13 -5.80
C LEU A 145 19.70 16.29 -4.53
N ILE A 146 20.60 16.56 -3.59
CA ILE A 146 20.58 15.99 -2.24
C ILE A 146 20.45 17.12 -1.23
N ALA A 147 19.34 17.15 -0.51
CA ALA A 147 19.04 18.14 0.51
C ALA A 147 19.22 17.54 1.91
N VAL A 148 20.27 17.94 2.62
CA VAL A 148 20.66 17.44 3.94
C VAL A 148 20.10 18.32 5.03
N CYS A 149 19.35 17.74 5.98
CA CYS A 149 18.80 18.52 7.08
C CYS A 149 19.92 19.06 7.98
N ALA A 150 19.98 20.39 8.15
CA ALA A 150 20.98 21.06 8.99
C ALA A 150 20.36 22.08 9.95
N HIS A 151 19.07 21.92 10.30
CA HIS A 151 18.29 22.90 11.05
C HIS A 151 18.55 22.84 12.57
N GLY A 152 19.70 23.35 13.00
CA GLY A 152 20.17 23.24 14.39
C GLY A 152 19.28 23.88 15.47
N ARG A 153 18.52 24.92 15.12
CA ARG A 153 17.54 25.54 16.03
C ARG A 153 16.35 24.65 16.33
N ARG A 154 16.07 23.65 15.47
CA ARG A 154 15.05 22.64 15.70
C ARG A 154 15.65 21.35 16.24
N ASP A 155 16.74 20.88 15.63
CA ASP A 155 17.41 19.64 16.02
C ASP A 155 18.93 19.82 16.06
N ALA A 156 19.51 19.79 17.26
CA ALA A 156 20.95 19.94 17.45
C ALA A 156 21.73 18.82 16.73
N CYS A 157 21.22 17.58 16.75
CA CYS A 157 21.82 16.46 16.01
C CYS A 157 21.80 16.66 14.49
N CYS A 158 20.80 17.34 13.93
CA CYS A 158 20.79 17.65 12.50
C CYS A 158 21.88 18.66 12.15
N ALA A 159 22.12 19.66 13.00
CA ALA A 159 23.23 20.58 12.76
C ALA A 159 24.60 19.97 12.99
N GLU A 160 24.75 18.99 13.88
CA GLU A 160 26.02 18.30 14.11
C GLU A 160 26.27 17.29 12.99
N LEU A 161 25.45 16.24 12.91
CA LEU A 161 25.63 15.12 11.98
C LEU A 161 25.32 15.50 10.53
N GLY A 162 24.31 16.35 10.30
CA GLY A 162 23.90 16.77 8.96
C GLY A 162 24.94 17.65 8.28
N ARG A 163 25.62 18.55 9.01
CA ARG A 163 26.69 19.37 8.41
C ARG A 163 27.95 18.55 8.10
N GLU A 164 28.27 17.53 8.91
CA GLU A 164 29.34 16.59 8.60
C GLU A 164 29.04 15.79 7.31
N LEU A 165 27.80 15.28 7.19
CA LEU A 165 27.34 14.62 5.97
C LEU A 165 27.38 15.55 4.75
N ALA A 166 26.88 16.78 4.88
CA ALA A 166 26.90 17.77 3.79
C ALA A 166 28.34 18.08 3.33
N GLY A 167 29.28 18.22 4.27
CA GLY A 167 30.69 18.40 3.97
C GLY A 167 31.30 17.21 3.23
N ALA A 168 30.95 15.97 3.62
CA ALA A 168 31.40 14.76 2.93
C ALA A 168 30.82 14.65 1.51
N LEU A 169 29.53 14.95 1.33
CA LEU A 169 28.87 14.93 0.01
C LEU A 169 29.46 15.95 -0.97
N LEU A 170 29.86 17.14 -0.49
CA LEU A 170 30.48 18.17 -1.34
C LEU A 170 31.78 17.70 -2.01
N VAL A 171 32.52 16.76 -1.40
CA VAL A 171 33.74 16.20 -1.99
C VAL A 171 33.43 15.42 -3.27
N HIS A 172 32.23 14.84 -3.35
CA HIS A 172 31.79 14.01 -4.47
C HIS A 172 30.94 14.79 -5.48
N GLU A 173 30.07 15.71 -5.03
CA GLU A 173 29.14 16.43 -5.91
C GLU A 173 28.86 17.87 -5.42
N PRO A 174 29.77 18.83 -5.64
CA PRO A 174 29.69 20.16 -5.03
C PRO A 174 28.55 21.04 -5.58
N GLN A 175 27.95 20.69 -6.73
CA GLN A 175 26.94 21.54 -7.38
C GLN A 175 25.50 21.25 -6.95
N LEU A 176 25.24 20.09 -6.35
CA LEU A 176 23.88 19.56 -6.15
C LEU A 176 23.55 19.20 -4.69
N VAL A 177 24.46 19.52 -3.76
CA VAL A 177 24.28 19.31 -2.32
C VAL A 177 23.81 20.60 -1.66
N TRP A 178 22.69 20.52 -0.96
CA TRP A 178 22.07 21.63 -0.25
C TRP A 178 21.91 21.28 1.22
N GLU A 179 22.11 22.24 2.10
CA GLU A 179 21.51 22.18 3.43
C GLU A 179 20.04 22.58 3.32
N VAL A 180 19.16 21.92 4.06
CA VAL A 180 17.72 22.22 4.08
C VAL A 180 17.20 22.41 5.50
N SER A 181 16.21 23.30 5.65
CA SER A 181 15.42 23.42 6.88
C SER A 181 14.60 22.15 7.10
N ALA A 182 14.05 21.96 8.30
CA ALA A 182 13.43 20.69 8.68
C ALA A 182 12.37 20.16 7.69
N LEU A 183 12.57 18.94 7.19
CA LEU A 183 11.66 18.22 6.28
C LEU A 183 10.68 17.29 7.05
N GLY A 184 10.24 17.69 8.25
CA GLY A 184 9.46 16.86 9.19
C GLY A 184 10.26 16.42 10.42
N PRO A 185 9.79 15.43 11.22
CA PRO A 185 10.50 14.93 12.40
C PRO A 185 11.84 14.28 12.00
N GLN A 186 12.96 14.74 12.58
CA GLN A 186 14.32 14.32 12.19
C GLN A 186 15.11 13.62 13.32
N ARG A 187 14.45 12.79 14.13
CA ARG A 187 15.11 11.93 15.14
C ARG A 187 16.00 10.83 14.57
N PHE A 188 16.22 10.80 13.26
CA PHE A 188 17.07 9.83 12.57
C PHE A 188 18.30 10.53 11.96
N GLY A 189 18.89 11.50 12.66
CA GLY A 189 20.06 12.24 12.17
C GLY A 189 21.26 11.34 11.84
N ALA A 190 22.04 11.62 10.78
CA ALA A 190 21.80 12.62 9.75
C ALA A 190 20.72 12.16 8.73
N GLY A 191 19.83 13.08 8.33
CA GLY A 191 18.77 12.83 7.35
C GLY A 191 18.95 13.63 6.07
N ALA A 192 18.58 13.04 4.93
CA ALA A 192 18.68 13.66 3.61
C ALA A 192 17.47 13.33 2.73
N LEU A 193 17.09 14.25 1.85
CA LEU A 193 16.14 14.05 0.77
C LEU A 193 16.90 13.98 -0.54
N ALA A 194 16.75 12.88 -1.29
CA ALA A 194 17.27 12.77 -2.65
C ALA A 194 16.13 12.96 -3.67
N LEU A 195 16.34 13.86 -4.61
CA LEU A 195 15.44 14.15 -5.73
C LEU A 195 16.19 13.87 -7.04
N PRO A 196 15.52 13.40 -8.10
CA PRO A 196 14.06 13.33 -8.28
C PRO A 196 13.37 12.11 -7.63
N GLN A 197 14.10 11.23 -6.95
CA GLN A 197 13.51 10.01 -6.37
C GLN A 197 12.45 10.31 -5.30
N GLY A 198 12.52 11.46 -4.60
CA GLY A 198 11.57 11.77 -3.54
C GLY A 198 11.78 10.93 -2.28
N VAL A 199 12.98 10.36 -2.10
CA VAL A 199 13.28 9.42 -1.02
C VAL A 199 13.95 10.13 0.15
N MET A 200 13.41 9.90 1.35
CA MET A 200 13.99 10.37 2.60
C MET A 200 14.88 9.29 3.20
N TYR A 201 16.08 9.69 3.58
CA TYR A 201 17.07 8.86 4.26
C TYR A 201 17.29 9.30 5.69
N GLY A 202 17.71 8.37 6.53
CA GLY A 202 18.10 8.60 7.91
C GLY A 202 19.33 7.80 8.31
N ARG A 203 19.89 8.15 9.47
CA ARG A 203 21.07 7.54 10.09
C ARG A 203 22.29 7.49 9.16
N LEU A 204 22.37 8.43 8.22
CA LEU A 204 23.51 8.57 7.33
C LEU A 204 24.73 9.09 8.10
N GLY A 205 25.92 8.66 7.69
CA GLY A 205 27.20 9.22 8.11
C GLY A 205 28.09 9.57 6.91
N PRO A 206 29.27 10.18 7.16
CA PRO A 206 30.21 10.54 6.10
C PRO A 206 30.62 9.38 5.18
N GLN A 207 30.65 8.15 5.71
CA GLN A 207 30.96 6.94 4.95
C GLN A 207 29.92 6.59 3.88
N ASP A 208 28.67 7.05 4.04
CA ASP A 208 27.57 6.75 3.11
C ASP A 208 27.51 7.77 1.95
N ALA A 209 28.27 8.86 2.04
CA ALA A 209 28.19 9.99 1.11
C ALA A 209 28.45 9.59 -0.35
N ALA A 210 29.51 8.80 -0.59
CA ALA A 210 29.85 8.35 -1.93
C ALA A 210 28.74 7.49 -2.54
N GLY A 211 28.24 6.51 -1.75
CA GLY A 211 27.17 5.60 -2.18
C GLY A 211 25.85 6.32 -2.42
N LEU A 212 25.50 7.31 -1.57
CA LEU A 212 24.30 8.11 -1.77
C LEU A 212 24.36 8.94 -3.05
N VAL A 213 25.50 9.57 -3.35
CA VAL A 213 25.69 10.34 -4.60
C VAL A 213 25.61 9.42 -5.81
N GLU A 214 26.30 8.29 -5.78
CA GLU A 214 26.31 7.32 -6.88
C GLU A 214 24.90 6.77 -7.13
N ALA A 215 24.20 6.35 -6.07
CA ALA A 215 22.84 5.84 -6.16
C ALA A 215 21.89 6.91 -6.71
N THR A 216 21.90 8.12 -6.15
CA THR A 216 21.04 9.23 -6.61
C THR A 216 21.27 9.55 -8.09
N ARG A 217 22.54 9.58 -8.54
CA ARG A 217 22.90 9.86 -9.94
C ARG A 217 22.48 8.73 -10.88
N ALA A 218 22.58 7.48 -10.43
CA ALA A 218 22.22 6.29 -11.20
C ALA A 218 20.72 5.95 -11.15
N ASN A 219 19.90 6.81 -10.54
CA ASN A 219 18.49 6.56 -10.24
C ASN A 219 18.26 5.26 -9.44
N GLN A 220 19.15 5.00 -8.49
CA GLN A 220 19.11 3.89 -7.55
C GLN A 220 18.93 4.38 -6.12
N LEU A 221 18.54 3.48 -5.22
CA LEU A 221 18.24 3.79 -3.84
C LEU A 221 19.21 3.11 -2.86
N LEU A 222 19.59 3.85 -1.82
CA LEU A 222 20.33 3.31 -0.67
C LEU A 222 19.33 2.72 0.34
N VAL A 223 18.76 1.56 0.02
CA VAL A 223 17.62 0.94 0.74
C VAL A 223 17.87 0.82 2.26
N ALA A 224 19.10 0.49 2.68
CA ALA A 224 19.45 0.33 4.10
C ALA A 224 19.23 1.58 4.96
N ASN A 225 19.26 2.78 4.35
CA ASN A 225 19.07 4.06 5.05
C ASN A 225 17.70 4.68 4.77
N MET A 226 16.85 4.01 4.00
CA MET A 226 15.57 4.54 3.56
C MET A 226 14.58 4.64 4.72
N ARG A 227 13.91 5.79 4.82
CA ARG A 227 12.79 6.03 5.75
C ARG A 227 11.44 5.85 5.07
N GLY A 228 11.41 6.10 3.76
CA GLY A 228 10.22 6.08 2.92
C GLY A 228 10.28 7.15 1.84
N ARG A 229 9.25 7.19 1.00
CA ARG A 229 9.08 8.17 -0.08
C ARG A 229 8.08 9.25 0.31
N HIS A 230 8.31 10.47 -0.17
CA HIS A 230 7.34 11.55 -0.07
C HIS A 230 5.99 11.16 -0.70
N GLY A 231 4.89 11.60 -0.10
CA GLY A 231 3.54 11.39 -0.64
C GLY A 231 2.90 10.03 -0.34
N GLN A 232 3.68 9.00 0.00
CA GLN A 232 3.15 7.68 0.33
C GLN A 232 2.66 7.60 1.78
N THR A 233 1.69 6.72 2.05
CA THR A 233 1.25 6.41 3.41
C THR A 233 2.38 5.73 4.21
N PRO A 234 2.41 5.85 5.55
CA PRO A 234 3.45 5.22 6.38
C PRO A 234 3.52 3.69 6.18
N ALA A 235 2.38 3.02 6.00
CA ALA A 235 2.32 1.59 5.75
C ALA A 235 2.92 1.22 4.38
N THR A 236 2.60 1.98 3.33
CA THR A 236 3.15 1.77 1.98
C THR A 236 4.65 2.04 1.93
N GLN A 237 5.14 3.07 2.63
CA GLN A 237 6.58 3.31 2.78
C GLN A 237 7.29 2.12 3.45
N ALA A 238 6.69 1.55 4.50
CA ALA A 238 7.25 0.37 5.16
C ALA A 238 7.23 -0.87 4.25
N ALA A 239 6.16 -1.06 3.48
CA ALA A 239 6.06 -2.11 2.49
C ALA A 239 7.04 -1.95 1.32
N GLU A 240 7.30 -0.72 0.84
CA GLU A 240 8.29 -0.45 -0.21
C GLU A 240 9.70 -0.85 0.24
N ILE A 241 10.05 -0.48 1.48
CA ILE A 241 11.35 -0.85 2.06
C ILE A 241 11.48 -2.37 2.13
N GLU A 242 10.42 -3.07 2.54
CA GLU A 242 10.42 -4.53 2.62
C GLU A 242 10.53 -5.20 1.25
N VAL A 243 9.74 -4.79 0.25
CA VAL A 243 9.79 -5.40 -1.08
C VAL A 243 11.17 -5.18 -1.73
N ARG A 244 11.78 -4.00 -1.53
CA ARG A 244 13.14 -3.71 -2.02
C ARG A 244 14.21 -4.51 -1.29
N THR A 245 14.07 -4.66 0.03
CA THR A 245 14.99 -5.45 0.85
C THR A 245 14.97 -6.93 0.45
N THR A 246 13.78 -7.48 0.26
CA THR A 246 13.59 -8.90 -0.09
C THR A 246 13.96 -9.20 -1.55
N SER A 247 13.59 -8.32 -2.49
CA SER A 247 13.94 -8.49 -3.92
C SER A 247 15.40 -8.13 -4.24
N GLY A 248 16.04 -7.31 -3.41
CA GLY A 248 17.35 -6.71 -3.70
C GLY A 248 17.28 -5.60 -4.77
N CYS A 249 16.09 -5.18 -5.20
CA CYS A 249 15.93 -4.19 -6.26
C CYS A 249 16.19 -2.77 -5.75
N THR A 250 17.33 -2.21 -6.15
CA THR A 250 17.73 -0.82 -5.83
C THR A 250 17.32 0.18 -6.90
N ASP A 251 16.98 -0.27 -8.11
CA ASP A 251 16.54 0.60 -9.21
C ASP A 251 15.21 1.28 -8.83
N ASN A 252 15.14 2.60 -8.95
CA ASN A 252 13.97 3.37 -8.56
C ASN A 252 12.75 3.06 -9.44
N ASP A 253 12.97 2.86 -10.74
CA ASP A 253 11.91 2.76 -11.75
C ASP A 253 11.39 1.32 -11.90
N GLN A 254 12.10 0.36 -11.31
CA GLN A 254 11.70 -1.05 -11.35
C GLN A 254 10.76 -1.48 -10.24
N VAL A 255 10.46 -0.64 -9.24
CA VAL A 255 9.53 -0.99 -8.14
C VAL A 255 8.37 0.00 -8.15
N ILE A 256 7.23 -0.45 -8.64
CA ILE A 256 6.05 0.37 -8.89
C ILE A 256 4.91 -0.13 -8.00
N LEU A 257 4.28 0.76 -7.24
CA LEU A 257 3.06 0.45 -6.49
C LEU A 257 1.89 0.33 -7.47
N LEU A 258 1.19 -0.80 -7.45
CA LEU A 258 0.02 -1.07 -8.28
C LEU A 258 -1.28 -0.81 -7.53
N ASP A 259 -1.38 -1.26 -6.28
CA ASP A 259 -2.58 -1.12 -5.45
C ASP A 259 -2.24 -1.11 -3.95
N GLU A 260 -3.12 -0.50 -3.15
CA GLU A 260 -3.05 -0.43 -1.69
C GLU A 260 -4.44 -0.63 -1.08
N LEU A 261 -4.56 -1.61 -0.17
CA LEU A 261 -5.77 -1.85 0.60
C LEU A 261 -5.45 -1.90 2.09
N THR A 262 -6.00 -0.95 2.86
CA THR A 262 -5.94 -0.96 4.32
C THR A 262 -7.28 -1.42 4.91
N ILE A 263 -7.22 -2.35 5.85
CA ILE A 263 -8.39 -2.91 6.54
C ILE A 263 -8.18 -2.94 8.06
N PRO A 264 -9.25 -2.75 8.86
CA PRO A 264 -9.19 -3.01 10.29
C PRO A 264 -9.13 -4.53 10.54
N VAL A 265 -8.18 -4.98 11.37
CA VAL A 265 -8.14 -6.37 11.86
C VAL A 265 -8.84 -6.47 13.21
N ASP A 266 -8.58 -5.50 14.09
CA ASP A 266 -9.22 -5.33 15.39
C ASP A 266 -9.19 -3.83 15.79
N PRO A 267 -9.79 -3.40 16.92
CA PRO A 267 -9.82 -1.99 17.30
C PRO A 267 -8.47 -1.30 17.49
N ALA A 268 -7.38 -2.06 17.68
CA ALA A 268 -6.02 -1.57 17.90
C ALA A 268 -5.07 -1.87 16.73
N ARG A 269 -5.52 -2.62 15.72
CA ARG A 269 -4.65 -3.10 14.63
C ARG A 269 -5.27 -2.89 13.25
N GLU A 270 -4.50 -2.25 12.39
CA GLU A 270 -4.80 -2.09 10.97
C GLU A 270 -3.79 -2.88 10.14
N ARG A 271 -4.28 -3.53 9.08
CA ARG A 271 -3.49 -4.28 8.11
C ARG A 271 -3.54 -3.57 6.78
N THR A 272 -2.37 -3.36 6.18
CA THR A 272 -2.24 -2.82 4.83
C THR A 272 -1.64 -3.88 3.93
N VAL A 273 -2.31 -4.15 2.82
CA VAL A 273 -1.84 -5.01 1.74
C VAL A 273 -1.48 -4.13 0.55
N THR A 274 -0.27 -4.30 0.02
CA THR A 274 0.24 -3.53 -1.11
C THR A 274 0.63 -4.48 -2.23
N GLU A 275 0.26 -4.12 -3.46
CA GLU A 275 0.68 -4.82 -4.67
C GLU A 275 1.73 -4.01 -5.40
N TRP A 276 2.79 -4.67 -5.84
CA TRP A 276 3.92 -4.04 -6.51
C TRP A 276 4.24 -4.77 -7.80
N GLU A 277 4.72 -4.04 -8.79
CA GLU A 277 5.51 -4.61 -9.88
C GLU A 277 6.99 -4.39 -9.57
N VAL A 278 7.78 -5.46 -9.56
CA VAL A 278 9.24 -5.41 -9.41
C VAL A 278 9.90 -6.03 -10.63
N GLY A 279 10.51 -5.20 -11.47
CA GLY A 279 11.17 -5.65 -12.70
C GLY A 279 10.23 -6.46 -13.62
N GLY A 280 8.95 -6.07 -13.71
CA GLY A 280 7.92 -6.77 -14.48
C GLY A 280 7.30 -7.99 -13.79
N SER A 281 7.68 -8.30 -12.54
CA SER A 281 7.10 -9.40 -11.77
C SER A 281 6.18 -8.87 -10.67
N PRO A 282 4.98 -9.45 -10.46
CA PRO A 282 4.09 -9.01 -9.39
C PRO A 282 4.58 -9.45 -8.01
N TRP A 283 4.38 -8.59 -7.01
CA TRP A 283 4.68 -8.83 -5.61
C TRP A 283 3.51 -8.36 -4.74
N THR A 284 3.30 -9.02 -3.60
CA THR A 284 2.43 -8.54 -2.53
C THR A 284 3.25 -8.40 -1.26
N VAL A 285 3.10 -7.27 -0.56
CA VAL A 285 3.58 -7.11 0.81
C VAL A 285 2.42 -6.79 1.74
N VAL A 286 2.32 -7.52 2.85
CA VAL A 286 1.34 -7.30 3.91
C VAL A 286 2.06 -6.77 5.14
N VAL A 287 1.63 -5.62 5.64
CA VAL A 287 2.14 -5.01 6.88
C VAL A 287 1.00 -4.75 7.86
N ASP A 288 1.28 -4.91 9.15
CA ASP A 288 0.38 -4.54 10.23
C ASP A 288 0.95 -3.32 10.97
N ARG A 289 0.10 -2.35 11.32
CA ARG A 289 0.45 -1.30 12.28
C ARG A 289 0.59 -1.94 13.66
N LEU A 290 1.73 -1.70 14.32
CA LEU A 290 1.98 -2.23 15.65
C LEU A 290 1.02 -1.59 16.67
N PRO A 291 0.30 -2.39 17.48
CA PRO A 291 -0.66 -1.87 18.46
C PRO A 291 0.04 -1.20 19.65
N ASP A 292 1.24 -1.67 20.02
CA ASP A 292 2.07 -1.12 21.10
C ASP A 292 3.42 -0.63 20.56
N PRO A 293 3.49 0.56 19.93
CA PRO A 293 4.77 1.13 19.51
C PRO A 293 5.64 1.53 20.72
N LEU A 294 6.91 1.83 20.46
CA LEU A 294 7.84 2.35 21.46
C LEU A 294 7.19 3.47 22.31
N PRO A 295 7.43 3.53 23.64
CA PRO A 295 6.80 4.53 24.51
C PRO A 295 6.98 5.98 24.02
N PRO A 296 6.02 6.87 24.35
CA PRO A 296 6.11 8.29 23.99
C PRO A 296 7.44 8.92 24.42
N ARG A 297 8.07 9.67 23.53
CA ARG A 297 9.38 10.31 23.75
C ARG A 297 9.53 11.56 22.90
N MET A 298 10.59 12.33 23.14
CA MET A 298 10.88 13.51 22.32
C MET A 298 11.34 13.10 20.92
N LEU A 299 10.53 13.36 19.90
CA LEU A 299 10.84 13.05 18.50
C LEU A 299 11.65 14.17 17.80
N SER A 300 12.02 15.21 18.55
CA SER A 300 12.89 16.32 18.15
C SER A 300 13.69 16.81 19.36
N CYS A 301 14.89 17.34 19.16
CA CYS A 301 15.73 17.86 20.25
C CYS A 301 15.10 19.05 20.98
N HIS A 302 14.24 19.82 20.31
CA HIS A 302 13.52 20.96 20.90
C HIS A 302 12.05 20.64 21.21
N ALA A 303 11.60 19.39 21.04
CA ALA A 303 10.25 19.01 21.43
C ALA A 303 10.05 19.19 22.94
N THR A 304 8.90 19.74 23.33
CA THR A 304 8.51 19.92 24.74
C THR A 304 7.49 18.89 25.20
N THR A 305 6.91 18.13 24.27
CA THR A 305 5.85 17.15 24.53
C THR A 305 6.30 15.80 23.96
N PRO A 306 6.22 14.71 24.73
CA PRO A 306 6.52 13.39 24.21
C PRO A 306 5.43 12.94 23.23
N GLU A 307 5.85 12.35 22.13
CA GLU A 307 4.96 11.82 21.09
C GLU A 307 5.30 10.35 20.84
N GLN A 308 4.30 9.59 20.38
CA GLN A 308 4.48 8.19 19.99
C GLN A 308 4.57 8.11 18.47
N SER A 309 5.57 7.38 17.97
CA SER A 309 5.73 7.13 16.53
C SER A 309 5.01 5.84 16.14
N GLU A 310 4.31 5.87 15.01
CA GLU A 310 3.84 4.63 14.37
C GLU A 310 5.02 3.71 14.03
N ALA A 311 4.73 2.41 14.02
CA ALA A 311 5.67 1.38 13.65
C ALA A 311 4.89 0.23 12.97
N PHE A 312 5.57 -0.48 12.08
CA PHE A 312 4.95 -1.50 11.23
C PHE A 312 5.71 -2.82 11.35
N SER A 313 4.98 -3.93 11.37
CA SER A 313 5.55 -5.27 11.22
C SER A 313 5.13 -5.87 9.90
N VAL A 314 6.10 -6.44 9.18
CA VAL A 314 5.84 -7.23 7.98
C VAL A 314 5.19 -8.56 8.39
N VAL A 315 4.02 -8.83 7.83
CA VAL A 315 3.27 -10.07 8.03
C VAL A 315 3.70 -11.10 6.99
N SER A 316 3.74 -10.70 5.71
CA SER A 316 4.18 -11.56 4.62
C SER A 316 4.67 -10.77 3.41
N VAL A 317 5.53 -11.43 2.62
CA VAL A 317 6.01 -10.97 1.32
C VAL A 317 5.84 -12.12 0.34
N HIS A 318 5.14 -11.89 -0.77
CA HIS A 318 4.88 -12.88 -1.80
C HIS A 318 5.38 -12.37 -3.14
N HIS A 319 6.05 -13.24 -3.89
CA HIS A 319 6.49 -13.01 -5.27
C HIS A 319 5.66 -13.90 -6.19
N GLY A 320 5.07 -13.32 -7.25
CA GLY A 320 4.12 -13.97 -8.14
C GLY A 320 2.71 -13.38 -8.02
N GLN A 321 1.83 -13.75 -8.96
CA GLN A 321 0.41 -13.36 -8.92
C GLN A 321 -0.19 -13.78 -7.58
N PRO A 322 -1.05 -12.97 -6.93
CA PRO A 322 -1.81 -13.42 -5.78
C PRO A 322 -2.76 -14.55 -6.21
N GLY A 323 -2.29 -15.78 -6.04
CA GLY A 323 -2.95 -17.00 -6.50
C GLY A 323 -1.90 -18.07 -6.77
N SER A 324 -2.04 -19.23 -6.13
CA SER A 324 -1.11 -20.35 -6.33
C SER A 324 -1.01 -20.76 -7.80
N SER A 325 0.19 -21.12 -8.25
CA SER A 325 0.43 -21.59 -9.63
C SER A 325 -0.41 -22.83 -9.98
N GLN A 326 -0.59 -23.13 -11.28
CA GLN A 326 -1.32 -24.34 -11.71
C GLN A 326 -0.70 -25.62 -11.10
N GLN A 327 0.63 -25.66 -11.01
CA GLN A 327 1.37 -26.77 -10.42
C GLN A 327 1.09 -26.91 -8.91
N GLU A 328 1.05 -25.81 -8.16
CA GLU A 328 0.69 -25.85 -6.73
C GLU A 328 -0.76 -26.32 -6.52
N TRP A 329 -1.69 -25.91 -7.38
CA TRP A 329 -3.06 -26.42 -7.32
C TRP A 329 -3.14 -27.90 -7.69
N ASP A 330 -2.40 -28.34 -8.72
CA ASP A 330 -2.28 -29.75 -9.09
C ASP A 330 -1.72 -30.60 -7.95
N GLU A 331 -0.69 -30.12 -7.25
CA GLU A 331 -0.12 -30.77 -6.07
C GLU A 331 -1.14 -30.88 -4.92
N ARG A 332 -1.89 -29.82 -4.63
CA ARG A 332 -2.98 -29.84 -3.63
C ARG A 332 -4.06 -30.85 -3.97
N HIS A 333 -4.34 -31.06 -5.25
CA HIS A 333 -5.32 -32.03 -5.74
C HIS A 333 -4.74 -33.44 -5.96
N GLY A 334 -3.44 -33.68 -5.72
CA GLY A 334 -2.68 -34.84 -6.16
C GLY A 334 -3.20 -36.25 -5.78
N ALA A 335 -4.20 -36.36 -4.90
CA ALA A 335 -4.87 -37.63 -4.58
C ALA A 335 -6.26 -37.81 -5.23
N GLY A 336 -6.77 -36.82 -5.98
CA GLY A 336 -7.96 -36.94 -6.83
C GLY A 336 -9.25 -37.33 -6.08
N HIS A 337 -9.43 -36.90 -4.82
CA HIS A 337 -10.63 -37.24 -4.06
C HIS A 337 -11.79 -36.29 -4.38
N LEU A 338 -12.95 -36.84 -4.70
CA LEU A 338 -14.21 -36.09 -4.73
C LEU A 338 -14.68 -35.86 -3.29
N GLY A 339 -14.60 -34.62 -2.82
CA GLY A 339 -15.15 -34.24 -1.52
C GLY A 339 -16.68 -34.21 -1.51
N GLU A 340 -17.26 -34.12 -0.32
CA GLU A 340 -18.70 -33.93 -0.15
C GLU A 340 -19.12 -32.50 -0.56
N PRO A 341 -20.22 -32.32 -1.30
CA PRO A 341 -20.73 -31.00 -1.66
C PRO A 341 -21.08 -30.18 -0.41
N ASP A 342 -20.76 -28.88 -0.48
CA ASP A 342 -21.03 -27.94 0.62
C ASP A 342 -22.54 -27.88 0.94
N PRO A 343 -22.95 -28.16 2.19
CA PRO A 343 -24.36 -28.17 2.58
C PRO A 343 -25.08 -26.84 2.38
N THR A 344 -24.36 -25.71 2.47
CA THR A 344 -24.93 -24.39 2.20
C THR A 344 -25.27 -24.25 0.73
N VAL A 345 -24.40 -24.70 -0.16
CA VAL A 345 -24.70 -24.69 -1.61
C VAL A 345 -25.91 -25.59 -1.90
N LEU A 346 -25.96 -26.78 -1.31
CA LEU A 346 -27.08 -27.71 -1.51
C LEU A 346 -28.41 -27.12 -1.07
N ALA A 347 -28.46 -26.52 0.13
CA ALA A 347 -29.68 -25.93 0.68
C ALA A 347 -30.26 -24.82 -0.23
N GLU A 348 -29.40 -24.08 -0.93
CA GLU A 348 -29.83 -22.99 -1.83
C GLU A 348 -30.24 -23.47 -3.22
N VAL A 349 -29.89 -24.71 -3.58
CA VAL A 349 -30.20 -25.33 -4.87
C VAL A 349 -31.35 -26.33 -4.79
N GLU A 350 -31.57 -26.93 -3.61
CA GLU A 350 -32.64 -27.91 -3.40
C GLU A 350 -34.02 -27.33 -3.77
N GLY A 351 -34.79 -28.10 -4.53
CA GLY A 351 -36.12 -27.70 -5.02
C GLY A 351 -36.13 -26.78 -6.24
N LEU A 352 -34.99 -26.32 -6.74
CA LEU A 352 -34.92 -25.61 -8.03
C LEU A 352 -35.15 -26.58 -9.20
N ARG A 353 -35.77 -26.08 -10.27
CA ARG A 353 -35.92 -26.85 -11.51
C ARG A 353 -34.57 -26.93 -12.22
N PRO A 354 -34.04 -28.13 -12.54
CA PRO A 354 -32.77 -28.26 -13.22
C PRO A 354 -32.77 -27.59 -14.60
N GLY A 355 -31.70 -26.86 -14.87
CA GLY A 355 -31.42 -26.19 -16.14
C GLY A 355 -29.92 -26.25 -16.46
N ARG A 356 -29.33 -25.15 -16.94
CA ARG A 356 -27.88 -25.03 -17.11
C ARG A 356 -27.23 -24.47 -15.85
N ALA A 357 -26.25 -25.17 -15.31
CA ALA A 357 -25.42 -24.72 -14.21
C ALA A 357 -23.98 -24.49 -14.66
N ILE A 358 -23.27 -23.58 -13.99
CA ILE A 358 -21.81 -23.47 -14.08
C ILE A 358 -21.19 -23.49 -12.68
N ASP A 359 -20.16 -24.31 -12.51
CA ASP A 359 -19.35 -24.44 -11.30
C ASP A 359 -17.96 -23.83 -11.57
N LEU A 360 -17.69 -22.67 -10.95
CA LEU A 360 -16.49 -21.86 -11.19
C LEU A 360 -15.45 -22.13 -10.11
N ALA A 361 -14.23 -22.50 -10.52
CA ALA A 361 -13.18 -23.06 -9.67
C ALA A 361 -13.68 -24.33 -8.98
N CYS A 362 -14.15 -25.29 -9.80
CA CYS A 362 -14.89 -26.46 -9.35
C CYS A 362 -14.03 -27.49 -8.59
N GLY A 363 -12.71 -27.37 -8.62
CA GLY A 363 -11.78 -28.37 -8.09
C GLY A 363 -12.04 -29.75 -8.69
N THR A 364 -12.14 -30.78 -7.84
CA THR A 364 -12.48 -32.15 -8.27
C THR A 364 -13.96 -32.32 -8.62
N GLY A 365 -14.77 -31.26 -8.50
CA GLY A 365 -16.14 -31.18 -8.99
C GLY A 365 -17.21 -31.72 -8.04
N ARG A 366 -17.03 -31.57 -6.72
CA ARG A 366 -18.02 -32.02 -5.71
C ARG A 366 -19.43 -31.51 -5.98
N HIS A 367 -19.57 -30.24 -6.39
CA HIS A 367 -20.84 -29.62 -6.72
C HIS A 367 -21.28 -29.99 -8.13
N ALA A 368 -20.36 -29.93 -9.11
CA ALA A 368 -20.65 -30.33 -10.48
C ALA A 368 -21.22 -31.76 -10.61
N VAL A 369 -20.64 -32.74 -9.89
CA VAL A 369 -21.12 -34.14 -9.88
C VAL A 369 -22.51 -34.22 -9.27
N TRP A 370 -22.71 -33.64 -8.08
CA TRP A 370 -24.02 -33.66 -7.42
C TRP A 370 -25.11 -33.00 -8.27
N LEU A 371 -24.83 -31.84 -8.87
CA LEU A 371 -25.77 -31.14 -9.75
C LEU A 371 -26.15 -32.02 -10.95
N ALA A 372 -25.17 -32.64 -11.61
CA ALA A 372 -25.44 -33.50 -12.76
C ALA A 372 -26.26 -34.75 -12.38
N GLU A 373 -26.03 -35.34 -11.20
CA GLU A 373 -26.85 -36.44 -10.68
C GLU A 373 -28.31 -36.01 -10.44
N HIS A 374 -28.54 -34.73 -10.18
CA HIS A 374 -29.86 -34.13 -9.99
C HIS A 374 -30.43 -33.50 -11.27
N GLY A 375 -29.90 -33.88 -12.44
CA GLY A 375 -30.46 -33.55 -13.76
C GLY A 375 -30.04 -32.20 -14.34
N TRP A 376 -29.08 -31.51 -13.74
CA TRP A 376 -28.51 -30.29 -14.30
C TRP A 376 -27.56 -30.59 -15.46
N GLN A 377 -27.50 -29.68 -16.44
CA GLN A 377 -26.42 -29.66 -17.43
C GLN A 377 -25.32 -28.73 -16.92
N VAL A 378 -24.15 -29.28 -16.60
CA VAL A 378 -23.12 -28.54 -15.86
C VAL A 378 -21.93 -28.23 -16.75
N ASP A 379 -21.58 -26.95 -16.84
CA ASP A 379 -20.24 -26.50 -17.25
C ASP A 379 -19.38 -26.39 -15.98
N ALA A 380 -18.18 -26.95 -15.95
CA ALA A 380 -17.33 -26.94 -14.76
C ALA A 380 -15.92 -26.51 -15.15
N VAL A 381 -15.39 -25.47 -14.51
CA VAL A 381 -14.13 -24.83 -14.92
C VAL A 381 -13.19 -24.76 -13.72
N ASP A 382 -11.97 -25.22 -13.92
CA ASP A 382 -10.91 -25.09 -12.91
C ASP A 382 -9.54 -24.87 -13.57
N PHE A 383 -8.62 -24.26 -12.84
CA PHE A 383 -7.27 -24.03 -13.30
C PHE A 383 -6.40 -25.30 -13.22
N SER A 384 -6.71 -26.22 -12.29
CA SER A 384 -5.97 -27.47 -12.07
C SER A 384 -6.30 -28.53 -13.12
N VAL A 385 -5.25 -29.01 -13.80
CA VAL A 385 -5.34 -30.16 -14.73
C VAL A 385 -5.75 -31.42 -13.97
N THR A 386 -5.15 -31.64 -12.81
CA THR A 386 -5.37 -32.84 -11.98
C THR A 386 -6.82 -32.90 -11.50
N ALA A 387 -7.38 -31.77 -11.06
CA ALA A 387 -8.75 -31.71 -10.56
C ALA A 387 -9.77 -31.94 -11.68
N VAL A 388 -9.58 -31.32 -12.85
CA VAL A 388 -10.48 -31.48 -14.00
C VAL A 388 -10.41 -32.90 -14.58
N GLU A 389 -9.24 -33.52 -14.67
CA GLU A 389 -9.14 -34.91 -15.13
C GLU A 389 -9.80 -35.89 -14.14
N THR A 390 -9.71 -35.62 -12.84
CA THR A 390 -10.43 -36.35 -11.80
C THR A 390 -11.95 -36.24 -12.02
N LEU A 391 -12.47 -35.03 -12.20
CA LEU A 391 -13.89 -34.77 -12.50
C LEU A 391 -14.34 -35.49 -13.77
N ARG A 392 -13.54 -35.44 -14.84
CA ARG A 392 -13.82 -36.16 -16.11
C ARG A 392 -13.90 -37.66 -15.88
N GLY A 393 -13.07 -38.22 -15.00
CA GLY A 393 -13.14 -39.62 -14.57
C GLY A 393 -14.50 -39.97 -13.96
N TYR A 394 -14.91 -39.22 -12.93
CA TYR A 394 -16.22 -39.41 -12.27
C TYR A 394 -17.41 -39.24 -13.22
N ALA A 395 -17.35 -38.22 -14.09
CA ALA A 395 -18.42 -37.96 -15.07
C ALA A 395 -18.58 -39.12 -16.06
N ARG A 396 -17.47 -39.71 -16.56
CA ARG A 396 -17.49 -40.86 -17.47
C ARG A 396 -18.01 -42.11 -16.78
N GLU A 397 -17.55 -42.38 -15.56
CA GLU A 397 -17.96 -43.57 -14.78
C GLU A 397 -19.47 -43.57 -14.51
N LYS A 398 -20.03 -42.41 -14.16
CA LYS A 398 -21.45 -42.25 -13.82
C LYS A 398 -22.34 -41.86 -15.00
N GLY A 399 -21.78 -41.63 -16.19
CA GLY A 399 -22.52 -41.20 -17.38
C GLY A 399 -23.17 -39.81 -17.23
N LEU A 400 -22.51 -38.89 -16.53
CA LEU A 400 -23.04 -37.56 -16.19
C LEU A 400 -22.80 -36.53 -17.30
N SER A 401 -23.75 -35.59 -17.45
CA SER A 401 -23.68 -34.50 -18.43
C SER A 401 -22.87 -33.31 -17.89
N ILE A 402 -21.54 -33.46 -17.82
CA ILE A 402 -20.61 -32.42 -17.35
C ILE A 402 -19.63 -32.05 -18.47
N ALA A 403 -19.61 -30.76 -18.84
CA ALA A 403 -18.60 -30.18 -19.72
C ALA A 403 -17.49 -29.56 -18.85
N ALA A 404 -16.43 -30.33 -18.61
CA ALA A 404 -15.31 -29.92 -17.76
C ALA A 404 -14.17 -29.29 -18.58
N GLU A 405 -13.74 -28.08 -18.21
CA GLU A 405 -12.73 -27.28 -18.92
C GLU A 405 -11.58 -26.87 -17.98
N ILE A 406 -10.36 -26.93 -18.50
CA ILE A 406 -9.15 -26.45 -17.80
C ILE A 406 -8.91 -25.03 -18.30
N ALA A 407 -9.08 -24.02 -17.44
CA ALA A 407 -8.89 -22.62 -17.83
C ALA A 407 -8.57 -21.71 -16.63
N ASP A 408 -7.90 -20.60 -16.92
CA ASP A 408 -7.67 -19.52 -15.97
C ASP A 408 -8.89 -18.59 -15.92
N LEU A 409 -9.59 -18.58 -14.78
CA LEU A 409 -10.78 -17.77 -14.56
C LEU A 409 -10.52 -16.27 -14.42
N THR A 410 -9.28 -15.81 -14.41
CA THR A 410 -8.96 -14.36 -14.48
C THR A 410 -9.25 -13.81 -15.88
N GLU A 411 -8.98 -14.60 -16.93
CA GLU A 411 -9.15 -14.20 -18.33
C GLU A 411 -10.34 -14.92 -19.02
N TRP A 412 -10.70 -16.11 -18.55
CA TRP A 412 -11.71 -16.95 -19.19
C TRP A 412 -13.13 -16.39 -19.11
N SER A 413 -13.96 -16.70 -20.11
CA SER A 413 -15.40 -16.44 -20.14
C SER A 413 -16.14 -17.54 -20.90
N PRO A 414 -17.41 -17.85 -20.54
CA PRO A 414 -18.18 -18.87 -21.23
C PRO A 414 -18.56 -18.43 -22.65
N THR A 415 -18.47 -19.36 -23.60
CA THR A 415 -18.86 -19.11 -25.01
C THR A 415 -20.37 -18.87 -25.18
N ARG A 416 -21.19 -19.42 -24.27
CA ARG A 416 -22.66 -19.28 -24.27
C ARG A 416 -23.15 -18.81 -22.89
N PRO A 417 -22.98 -17.52 -22.57
CA PRO A 417 -23.44 -16.96 -21.30
C PRO A 417 -24.98 -16.98 -21.26
N SER A 418 -25.54 -17.76 -20.34
CA SER A 418 -26.96 -17.77 -19.93
C SER A 418 -27.14 -19.02 -19.05
N TYR A 419 -26.90 -18.86 -17.75
CA TYR A 419 -26.99 -19.94 -16.76
C TYR A 419 -28.17 -19.74 -15.81
N ASP A 420 -28.88 -20.82 -15.53
CA ASP A 420 -29.95 -20.87 -14.54
C ASP A 420 -29.37 -20.95 -13.11
N LEU A 421 -28.16 -21.49 -12.98
CA LEU A 421 -27.41 -21.55 -11.72
C LEU A 421 -25.91 -21.24 -11.94
N ILE A 422 -25.33 -20.38 -11.10
CA ILE A 422 -23.88 -20.17 -11.01
C ILE A 422 -23.45 -20.50 -9.59
N VAL A 423 -22.45 -21.35 -9.44
CA VAL A 423 -21.82 -21.70 -8.16
C VAL A 423 -20.39 -21.17 -8.12
N ILE A 424 -20.06 -20.46 -7.04
CA ILE A 424 -18.71 -20.00 -6.72
C ILE A 424 -18.43 -20.45 -5.29
N SER A 425 -17.51 -21.38 -5.07
CA SER A 425 -17.26 -21.95 -3.74
C SER A 425 -15.77 -21.91 -3.38
N PHE A 426 -15.44 -21.22 -2.30
CA PHE A 426 -14.10 -21.09 -1.72
C PHE A 426 -13.00 -20.59 -2.69
N VAL A 427 -13.40 -19.84 -3.73
CA VAL A 427 -12.49 -19.10 -4.61
C VAL A 427 -12.59 -17.60 -4.37
N HIS A 428 -11.46 -16.92 -4.45
CA HIS A 428 -11.36 -15.49 -4.19
C HIS A 428 -10.68 -14.82 -5.38
N LEU A 429 -11.53 -14.41 -6.32
CA LEU A 429 -11.17 -13.63 -7.50
C LEU A 429 -12.18 -12.49 -7.61
N PRO A 430 -11.90 -11.28 -7.09
CA PRO A 430 -12.88 -10.19 -6.99
C PRO A 430 -13.56 -9.86 -8.34
N ALA A 431 -12.77 -9.83 -9.41
CA ALA A 431 -13.28 -9.60 -10.77
C ALA A 431 -14.17 -10.74 -11.30
N LEU A 432 -13.96 -11.99 -10.87
CA LEU A 432 -14.74 -13.14 -11.33
C LEU A 432 -16.21 -12.98 -10.92
N PHE A 433 -16.48 -12.63 -9.67
CA PHE A 433 -17.85 -12.47 -9.17
C PHE A 433 -18.61 -11.44 -9.99
N GLN A 434 -18.03 -10.25 -10.22
CA GLN A 434 -18.67 -9.19 -11.01
C GLN A 434 -18.94 -9.61 -12.47
N ARG A 435 -18.03 -10.37 -13.10
CA ARG A 435 -18.23 -10.90 -14.45
C ARG A 435 -19.34 -11.95 -14.47
N ALA A 436 -19.34 -12.86 -13.49
CA ALA A 436 -20.31 -13.95 -13.38
C ALA A 436 -21.76 -13.47 -13.29
N LEU A 437 -22.02 -12.34 -12.63
CA LEU A 437 -23.35 -11.72 -12.58
C LEU A 437 -23.94 -11.47 -13.98
N LYS A 438 -23.10 -11.22 -14.98
CA LYS A 438 -23.51 -10.96 -16.37
C LYS A 438 -23.90 -12.24 -17.11
N TRP A 439 -23.50 -13.42 -16.62
CA TRP A 439 -23.75 -14.71 -17.25
C TRP A 439 -25.07 -15.36 -16.83
N LEU A 440 -25.79 -14.78 -15.86
CA LEU A 440 -27.08 -15.28 -15.41
C LEU A 440 -28.18 -15.12 -16.47
N ALA A 441 -28.94 -16.19 -16.69
CA ALA A 441 -30.21 -16.17 -17.38
C ALA A 441 -31.25 -15.36 -16.57
N PRO A 442 -32.32 -14.84 -17.20
CA PRO A 442 -33.47 -14.30 -16.46
C PRO A 442 -34.00 -15.35 -15.47
N GLN A 443 -34.26 -14.95 -14.22
CA GLN A 443 -34.62 -15.83 -13.10
C GLN A 443 -33.52 -16.78 -12.63
N GLY A 444 -32.33 -16.74 -13.24
CA GLY A 444 -31.17 -17.50 -12.80
C GLY A 444 -30.71 -17.08 -11.39
N ARG A 445 -30.04 -18.00 -10.71
CA ARG A 445 -29.51 -17.82 -9.35
C ARG A 445 -27.99 -17.92 -9.34
N ILE A 446 -27.33 -17.08 -8.55
CA ILE A 446 -25.92 -17.23 -8.18
C ILE A 446 -25.83 -17.55 -6.69
N VAL A 447 -24.99 -18.52 -6.35
CA VAL A 447 -24.64 -18.91 -4.98
C VAL A 447 -23.14 -18.78 -4.83
N LEU A 448 -22.71 -17.89 -3.93
CA LEU A 448 -21.32 -17.71 -3.55
C LEU A 448 -21.15 -18.09 -2.08
N VAL A 449 -20.20 -18.98 -1.81
CA VAL A 449 -19.75 -19.33 -0.46
C VAL A 449 -18.23 -19.19 -0.41
N GLY A 450 -17.68 -18.51 0.57
CA GLY A 450 -16.24 -18.40 0.79
C GLY A 450 -15.94 -17.95 2.22
N HIS A 451 -14.67 -17.81 2.60
CA HIS A 451 -14.32 -17.43 3.96
C HIS A 451 -14.71 -15.97 4.23
N ALA A 452 -15.35 -15.68 5.36
CA ALA A 452 -15.71 -14.32 5.76
C ALA A 452 -14.48 -13.54 6.27
N GLN A 453 -14.47 -12.21 6.16
CA GLN A 453 -13.41 -11.38 6.75
C GLN A 453 -13.25 -11.64 8.26
N ARG A 454 -14.35 -11.85 8.99
CA ARG A 454 -14.34 -12.18 10.42
C ARG A 454 -13.65 -13.50 10.74
N ASN A 455 -13.52 -14.40 9.76
CA ASN A 455 -12.80 -15.67 9.96
C ASN A 455 -11.33 -15.44 10.33
N LEU A 456 -10.73 -14.31 9.92
CA LEU A 456 -9.34 -13.98 10.20
C LEU A 456 -9.07 -13.77 11.70
N SER A 457 -10.05 -13.23 12.43
CA SER A 457 -9.91 -12.86 13.84
C SER A 457 -10.62 -13.83 14.78
N GLU A 458 -11.74 -14.42 14.36
CA GLU A 458 -12.63 -15.20 15.24
C GLU A 458 -12.81 -16.66 14.80
N GLY A 459 -12.35 -17.02 13.60
CA GLY A 459 -12.53 -18.35 13.04
C GLY A 459 -11.24 -19.16 12.93
N VAL A 460 -11.36 -20.34 12.31
CA VAL A 460 -10.22 -21.23 12.00
C VAL A 460 -10.21 -21.63 10.53
N GLY A 461 -9.02 -21.97 10.03
CA GLY A 461 -8.81 -22.40 8.65
C GLY A 461 -9.01 -21.27 7.63
N GLY A 462 -8.87 -21.60 6.35
CA GLY A 462 -8.99 -20.65 5.25
C GLY A 462 -7.76 -19.76 5.02
N PRO A 463 -7.79 -18.87 4.02
CA PRO A 463 -6.71 -17.96 3.71
C PRO A 463 -6.44 -16.96 4.85
N THR A 464 -5.16 -16.66 5.09
CA THR A 464 -4.73 -15.60 6.02
C THR A 464 -4.57 -14.25 5.33
N ASP A 465 -4.60 -14.22 4.00
CA ASP A 465 -4.65 -13.01 3.18
C ASP A 465 -6.09 -12.47 3.18
N PRO A 466 -6.33 -11.25 3.70
CA PRO A 466 -7.68 -10.71 3.78
C PRO A 466 -8.32 -10.35 2.44
N ARG A 467 -7.54 -10.18 1.36
CA ARG A 467 -8.09 -10.05 -0.01
C ARG A 467 -8.73 -11.35 -0.48
N MET A 468 -8.31 -12.45 0.14
CA MET A 468 -8.85 -13.79 -0.06
C MET A 468 -9.96 -14.09 0.95
N LEU A 469 -10.68 -13.07 1.43
CA LEU A 469 -11.86 -13.17 2.29
C LEU A 469 -12.99 -12.29 1.74
N HIS A 470 -14.23 -12.69 1.98
CA HIS A 470 -15.43 -12.01 1.50
C HIS A 470 -16.12 -11.23 2.62
N ASP A 471 -16.70 -10.08 2.25
CA ASP A 471 -17.69 -9.37 3.05
C ASP A 471 -19.08 -9.54 2.40
N PRO A 472 -20.05 -10.19 3.07
CA PRO A 472 -21.41 -10.32 2.56
C PRO A 472 -22.08 -8.99 2.21
N VAL A 473 -21.76 -7.91 2.92
CA VAL A 473 -22.32 -6.58 2.66
C VAL A 473 -21.80 -6.02 1.33
N ALA A 474 -20.48 -6.06 1.11
CA ALA A 474 -19.87 -5.69 -0.17
C ALA A 474 -20.41 -6.55 -1.33
N LEU A 475 -20.54 -7.86 -1.14
CA LEU A 475 -21.12 -8.79 -2.11
C LEU A 475 -22.57 -8.43 -2.47
N ALA A 476 -23.39 -8.09 -1.47
CA ALA A 476 -24.78 -7.66 -1.68
C ALA A 476 -24.87 -6.32 -2.43
N ALA A 477 -23.99 -5.37 -2.13
CA ALA A 477 -23.92 -4.08 -2.81
C ALA A 477 -23.58 -4.27 -4.30
N MET A 478 -22.61 -5.11 -4.63
CA MET A 478 -22.25 -5.45 -6.01
C MET A 478 -23.41 -6.12 -6.76
N ALA A 479 -24.07 -7.11 -6.15
CA ALA A 479 -25.22 -7.77 -6.75
C ALA A 479 -26.39 -6.79 -7.01
N THR A 480 -26.67 -5.91 -6.06
CA THR A 480 -27.71 -4.87 -6.18
C THR A 480 -27.37 -3.86 -7.27
N GLY A 481 -26.11 -3.42 -7.35
CA GLY A 481 -25.62 -2.54 -8.43
C GLY A 481 -25.77 -3.17 -9.82
N ALA A 482 -25.62 -4.50 -9.91
CA ALA A 482 -25.90 -5.28 -11.12
C ALA A 482 -27.40 -5.57 -11.36
N ARG A 483 -28.30 -4.99 -10.56
CA ARG A 483 -29.76 -5.15 -10.61
C ARG A 483 -30.27 -6.57 -10.32
N LEU A 484 -29.53 -7.35 -9.54
CA LEU A 484 -30.04 -8.61 -9.00
C LEU A 484 -30.84 -8.35 -7.72
N ARG A 485 -31.77 -9.25 -7.42
CA ARG A 485 -32.42 -9.33 -6.12
C ARG A 485 -31.59 -10.22 -5.21
N VAL A 486 -31.02 -9.63 -4.15
CA VAL A 486 -30.33 -10.37 -3.09
C VAL A 486 -31.37 -11.13 -2.26
N LEU A 487 -31.17 -12.44 -2.13
CA LEU A 487 -32.01 -13.34 -1.32
C LEU A 487 -31.36 -13.60 0.04
N GLN A 488 -30.04 -13.69 0.08
CA GLN A 488 -29.26 -13.87 1.30
C GLN A 488 -27.89 -13.18 1.13
N ALA A 489 -27.42 -12.52 2.19
CA ALA A 489 -26.08 -11.97 2.31
C ALA A 489 -25.70 -12.00 3.79
N THR A 490 -25.14 -13.12 4.24
CA THR A 490 -24.92 -13.39 5.67
C THR A 490 -23.61 -14.12 5.89
N GLU A 491 -23.14 -14.11 7.13
CA GLU A 491 -22.11 -15.03 7.58
C GLU A 491 -22.75 -16.29 8.17
N LYS A 492 -22.10 -17.45 8.00
CA LYS A 492 -22.50 -18.72 8.60
C LYS A 492 -21.29 -19.34 9.29
N GLU A 493 -21.50 -19.81 10.51
CA GLU A 493 -20.52 -20.61 11.23
C GLU A 493 -20.60 -22.07 10.79
N ARG A 494 -19.43 -22.66 10.50
CA ARG A 494 -19.29 -24.05 10.08
C ARG A 494 -18.32 -24.76 11.01
N GLN A 495 -18.76 -25.87 11.59
CA GLN A 495 -17.91 -26.71 12.41
C GLN A 495 -16.86 -27.43 11.55
N THR A 496 -15.61 -27.34 11.98
CA THR A 496 -14.47 -28.08 11.42
C THR A 496 -13.77 -28.86 12.53
N ASP A 497 -12.82 -29.72 12.16
CA ASP A 497 -12.01 -30.48 13.12
C ASP A 497 -11.15 -29.56 14.00
N ASP A 498 -10.73 -28.41 13.46
CA ASP A 498 -9.87 -27.44 14.13
C ASP A 498 -10.65 -26.35 14.91
N GLY A 499 -11.98 -26.35 14.85
CA GLY A 499 -12.83 -25.32 15.47
C GLY A 499 -13.92 -24.77 14.54
N ILE A 500 -14.41 -23.56 14.82
CA ILE A 500 -15.46 -22.91 14.03
C ILE A 500 -14.82 -22.07 12.91
N ALA A 501 -15.13 -22.39 11.66
CA ALA A 501 -14.86 -21.53 10.51
C ALA A 501 -16.05 -20.61 10.25
N ILE A 502 -15.81 -19.40 9.75
CA ILE A 502 -16.84 -18.40 9.45
C ILE A 502 -16.84 -18.15 7.94
N ASP A 503 -17.96 -18.48 7.29
CA ASP A 503 -18.10 -18.37 5.85
C ASP A 503 -19.06 -17.23 5.49
N ALA A 504 -18.71 -16.41 4.50
CA ALA A 504 -19.59 -15.46 3.85
C ALA A 504 -20.43 -16.18 2.80
N VAL A 505 -21.74 -15.92 2.81
CA VAL A 505 -22.71 -16.51 1.90
C VAL A 505 -23.50 -15.42 1.20
N LEU A 506 -23.48 -15.43 -0.13
CA LEU A 506 -24.34 -14.61 -0.96
C LEU A 506 -25.20 -15.49 -1.85
N VAL A 507 -26.51 -15.21 -1.85
CA VAL A 507 -27.47 -15.78 -2.79
C VAL A 507 -28.21 -14.62 -3.46
N ALA A 508 -28.18 -14.57 -4.80
CA ALA A 508 -28.88 -13.54 -5.55
C ALA A 508 -29.53 -14.12 -6.81
N THR A 509 -30.61 -13.48 -7.29
CA THR A 509 -31.33 -13.90 -8.48
C THR A 509 -31.57 -12.75 -9.44
N LYS A 510 -31.49 -13.03 -10.74
CA LYS A 510 -31.76 -12.05 -11.79
C LYS A 510 -33.27 -11.93 -12.03
N PRO A 511 -33.87 -10.74 -11.98
CA PRO A 511 -35.31 -10.57 -12.26
C PRO A 511 -35.72 -11.06 -13.67
N ALA A 512 -36.99 -11.45 -13.83
CA ALA A 512 -37.53 -11.88 -15.13
C ALA A 512 -37.63 -10.73 -16.16
N THR A 513 -37.81 -9.49 -15.70
CA THR A 513 -37.85 -8.26 -16.50
C THR A 513 -37.15 -7.12 -15.76
N LEU A 514 -36.52 -6.20 -16.50
CA LEU A 514 -35.75 -5.08 -15.95
C LEU A 514 -36.61 -3.98 -15.26
N ASP A 515 -37.95 -4.09 -15.30
CA ASP A 515 -38.89 -3.04 -14.86
C ASP A 515 -39.62 -3.36 -13.53
N GLN A 516 -39.26 -4.41 -12.80
CA GLN A 516 -39.82 -4.62 -11.47
C GLN A 516 -39.00 -3.85 -10.42
N PRO A 517 -39.60 -2.92 -9.66
CA PRO A 517 -38.89 -2.19 -8.61
C PRO A 517 -38.38 -3.15 -7.53
N VAL A 518 -37.13 -2.95 -7.13
CA VAL A 518 -36.50 -3.64 -5.99
C VAL A 518 -37.23 -3.18 -4.72
N VAL A 519 -38.11 -4.02 -4.20
CA VAL A 519 -38.73 -3.79 -2.88
C VAL A 519 -37.74 -4.24 -1.83
N THR A 520 -36.99 -3.29 -1.26
CA THR A 520 -36.23 -3.49 -0.02
C THR A 520 -37.19 -3.35 1.15
N GLY A 521 -37.50 -4.44 1.84
CA GLY A 521 -38.23 -4.42 3.11
C GLY A 521 -37.66 -5.48 4.05
N PRO A 522 -37.47 -5.17 5.35
CA PRO A 522 -36.99 -6.15 6.32
C PRO A 522 -38.16 -7.04 6.79
N GLN A 523 -37.91 -8.34 6.95
CA GLN A 523 -38.62 -9.20 7.90
C GLN A 523 -37.64 -10.11 8.61
#